data_AF-A0A7W9NG47-F1
#
_entry.id   AF-A0A7W9NG47-F1
#
_cell.length_a   1.000
_cell.length_b   1.000
_cell.length_c   1.000
_cell.angle_alpha   90.00
_cell.angle_beta   90.00
_cell.angle_gamma   90.00
#
_symmetry.space_group_name_H-M   'P 1'
#
loop_
_entity.id
_entity.type
_entity.pdbx_description
1 polymer ?
#
loop_
_entity_poly.entity_id
_entity_poly.type
_entity_poly.pdbx_seq_one_letter_code
_entity_poly.pdbx_strand_id
1 'polypeptide(L)'
;MSTAARRESIPLTDDDLAVLERLLQSSSLERRALEQLSDEVGDSKAAVLHALLVVGIDAVRERAREDGYRELLASRDADDEAEIRTARRRQMADWGDE
;
A
#
# COMPACT_ATOMS: atom_id res chain seq x y z
N MET A 1 21.99 -18.04 -0.21
CA MET A 1 21.04 -19.18 -0.26
C MET A 1 19.93 -18.77 -1.22
N SER A 2 19.75 -19.47 -2.33
CA SER A 2 18.67 -19.18 -3.27
C SER A 2 17.35 -19.65 -2.65
N THR A 3 16.49 -18.73 -2.25
CA THR A 3 15.14 -19.04 -1.80
C THR A 3 14.38 -19.58 -3.00
N ALA A 4 14.11 -20.89 -3.03
CA ALA A 4 13.34 -21.50 -4.10
C ALA A 4 11.96 -20.83 -4.17
N ALA A 5 11.62 -20.26 -5.34
CA ALA A 5 10.33 -19.63 -5.54
C ALA A 5 9.21 -20.66 -5.41
N ARG A 6 8.34 -20.48 -4.40
CA ARG A 6 7.15 -21.31 -4.20
C ARG A 6 6.11 -20.93 -5.24
N ARG A 7 5.59 -21.93 -5.96
CA ARG A 7 4.54 -21.73 -6.97
C ARG A 7 3.18 -21.91 -6.31
N GLU A 8 2.34 -20.89 -6.42
CA GLU A 8 0.93 -20.94 -5.99
C GLU A 8 0.03 -20.86 -7.23
N SER A 9 -1.10 -21.56 -7.19
CA SER A 9 -2.13 -21.46 -8.22
C SER A 9 -3.07 -20.30 -7.91
N ILE A 10 -3.25 -19.39 -8.86
CA ILE A 10 -4.18 -18.27 -8.74
C ILE A 10 -5.44 -18.61 -9.53
N PRO A 11 -6.62 -18.72 -8.90
CA PRO A 11 -7.87 -18.87 -9.63
C PRO A 11 -8.19 -17.58 -10.40
N LEU A 12 -8.56 -17.72 -11.67
CA LEU A 12 -8.93 -16.59 -12.53
C LEU A 12 -10.39 -16.75 -12.97
N THR A 13 -11.12 -15.66 -12.91
CA THR A 13 -12.47 -15.55 -13.49
C THR A 13 -12.40 -15.30 -15.00
N ASP A 14 -13.54 -15.39 -15.68
CA ASP A 14 -13.63 -15.09 -17.12
C ASP A 14 -13.25 -13.62 -17.42
N ASP A 15 -13.61 -12.70 -16.52
CA ASP A 15 -13.24 -11.28 -16.64
C ASP A 15 -11.72 -11.08 -16.49
N ASP A 16 -11.09 -11.79 -15.55
CA ASP A 16 -9.63 -11.75 -15.37
C ASP A 16 -8.92 -12.25 -16.63
N LEU A 17 -9.44 -13.33 -17.24
CA LEU A 17 -8.90 -13.88 -18.48
C LEU A 17 -9.03 -12.88 -19.63
N ALA A 18 -10.16 -12.19 -19.75
CA ALA A 18 -10.37 -11.17 -20.78
C ALA A 18 -9.40 -9.98 -20.62
N VAL A 19 -9.15 -9.53 -19.39
CA VAL A 19 -8.14 -8.50 -19.10
C VAL A 19 -6.75 -9.00 -19.44
N LEU A 20 -6.42 -10.23 -19.04
CA LEU A 20 -5.11 -10.84 -19.28
C LEU A 20 -4.81 -10.99 -20.77
N GLU A 21 -5.81 -11.32 -21.58
CA GLU A 21 -5.69 -11.35 -23.04
C GLU A 21 -5.33 -9.97 -23.62
N ARG A 22 -5.99 -8.91 -23.14
CA ARG A 22 -5.64 -7.53 -23.55
C ARG A 22 -4.24 -7.16 -23.09
N LEU A 23 -3.82 -7.53 -21.88
CA LEU A 23 -2.48 -7.28 -21.36
C LEU A 23 -1.38 -8.04 -22.11
N LEU A 24 -1.70 -9.12 -22.82
CA LEU A 24 -0.74 -9.83 -23.67
C LEU A 24 -0.57 -9.18 -25.05
N GLN A 25 -1.49 -8.30 -25.45
CA GLN A 25 -1.39 -7.56 -26.70
C GLN A 25 -0.52 -6.32 -26.50
N SER A 26 0.68 -6.32 -27.10
CA SER A 26 1.65 -5.22 -26.96
C SER A 26 1.11 -3.84 -27.36
N SER A 27 0.10 -3.79 -28.23
CA SER A 27 -0.53 -2.56 -28.69
C SER A 27 -1.69 -2.07 -27.82
N SER A 28 -2.14 -2.85 -26.82
CA SER A 28 -3.30 -2.50 -26.00
C SER A 28 -2.99 -1.34 -25.05
N LEU A 29 -4.04 -0.64 -24.64
CA LEU A 29 -3.91 0.42 -23.64
C LEU A 29 -3.58 -0.17 -22.26
N GLU A 30 -4.14 -1.34 -21.94
CA GLU A 30 -3.88 -2.06 -20.71
C GLU A 30 -2.41 -2.47 -20.59
N ARG A 31 -1.80 -2.99 -21.67
CA ARG A 31 -0.35 -3.33 -21.66
C ARG A 31 0.48 -2.09 -21.35
N ARG A 32 0.21 -0.97 -22.04
CA ARG A 32 0.92 0.29 -21.82
C ARG A 32 0.76 0.81 -20.40
N ALA A 33 -0.42 0.67 -19.81
CA ALA A 33 -0.66 1.04 -18.42
C ALA A 33 0.15 0.16 -17.46
N LEU A 34 0.22 -1.15 -17.70
CA LEU A 34 1.03 -2.07 -16.90
C LEU A 34 2.53 -1.73 -16.99
N GLU A 35 3.03 -1.41 -18.19
CA GLU A 35 4.42 -1.00 -18.42
C GLU A 35 4.77 0.34 -17.77
N GLN A 36 3.79 1.21 -17.51
CA GLN A 36 4.01 2.45 -16.75
C GLN A 36 4.05 2.22 -15.23
N LEU A 37 3.38 1.17 -14.76
CA LEU A 37 3.27 0.84 -13.34
C LEU A 37 4.34 -0.17 -12.88
N SER A 38 5.00 -0.86 -13.82
CA SER A 38 5.98 -1.90 -13.54
C SER A 38 7.14 -1.82 -14.52
N ASP A 39 8.37 -1.78 -13.99
CA ASP A 39 9.59 -1.70 -14.79
C ASP A 39 9.90 -2.99 -15.57
N GLU A 40 9.36 -4.13 -15.13
CA GLU A 40 9.66 -5.45 -15.69
C GLU A 40 8.39 -6.20 -16.10
N VAL A 41 7.88 -5.90 -17.29
CA VAL A 41 6.76 -6.63 -17.90
C VAL A 41 7.30 -7.61 -18.94
N GLY A 42 7.31 -8.91 -18.61
CA GLY A 42 7.66 -9.95 -19.58
C GLY A 42 6.53 -10.26 -20.56
N ASP A 43 6.83 -11.07 -21.58
CA ASP A 43 5.86 -11.38 -22.65
C ASP A 43 5.05 -12.66 -22.39
N SER A 44 5.49 -13.50 -21.45
CA SER A 44 4.73 -14.68 -21.08
C SER A 44 3.53 -14.33 -20.19
N LYS A 45 2.45 -15.10 -20.29
CA LYS A 45 1.28 -14.96 -19.41
C LYS A 45 1.65 -14.98 -17.92
N ALA A 46 2.59 -15.84 -17.54
CA ALA A 46 3.08 -15.91 -16.16
C ALA A 46 3.85 -14.64 -15.75
N ALA A 47 4.66 -14.06 -16.64
CA ALA A 47 5.37 -12.82 -16.37
C ALA A 47 4.43 -11.63 -16.24
N VAL A 48 3.42 -11.52 -17.11
CA VAL A 48 2.37 -10.49 -17.01
C VAL A 48 1.58 -10.61 -15.71
N LEU A 49 1.16 -11.83 -15.33
CA LEU A 49 0.48 -12.07 -14.06
C LEU A 49 1.38 -11.73 -12.86
N HIS A 50 2.67 -12.05 -12.94
CA HIS A 50 3.62 -11.69 -11.90
C HIS A 50 3.78 -10.17 -11.79
N ALA A 51 3.88 -9.44 -12.89
CA ALA A 51 3.93 -7.98 -12.90
C ALA A 51 2.67 -7.37 -12.26
N LEU A 52 1.48 -7.86 -12.62
CA LEU A 52 0.22 -7.46 -11.97
C LEU A 52 0.22 -7.73 -10.46
N LEU A 53 0.71 -8.90 -10.04
CA LEU A 53 0.80 -9.25 -8.62
C LEU A 53 1.73 -8.30 -7.87
N VAL A 54 2.89 -7.96 -8.45
CA VAL A 54 3.83 -7.00 -7.86
C VAL A 54 3.18 -5.62 -7.72
N VAL A 55 2.56 -5.10 -8.77
CA VAL A 55 1.83 -3.82 -8.74
C VAL A 55 0.75 -3.82 -7.65
N GLY A 56 -0.02 -4.91 -7.55
CA GLY A 56 -1.03 -5.06 -6.51
C GLY A 56 -0.45 -5.08 -5.09
N ILE A 57 0.65 -5.79 -4.87
CA ILE A 57 1.36 -5.82 -3.58
C ILE A 57 1.85 -4.43 -3.20
N ASP A 58 2.41 -3.69 -4.14
CA ASP A 58 2.93 -2.35 -3.89
C ASP A 58 1.81 -1.36 -3.60
N ALA A 59 0.67 -1.45 -4.29
CA ALA A 59 -0.53 -0.67 -3.99
C ALA A 59 -1.06 -0.95 -2.57
N VAL A 60 -1.09 -2.23 -2.14
CA VAL A 60 -1.49 -2.59 -0.77
C VAL A 60 -0.52 -2.02 0.26
N ARG A 61 0.79 -2.08 -0.01
CA ARG A 61 1.82 -1.54 0.88
C ARG A 61 1.76 -0.02 0.98
N GLU A 62 1.51 0.67 -0.13
CA GLU A 62 1.32 2.11 -0.14
C GLU A 62 0.14 2.48 0.74
N ARG A 63 -1.00 1.81 0.54
CA ARG A 63 -2.19 2.07 1.34
C ARG A 63 -1.97 1.83 2.83
N ALA A 64 -1.33 0.72 3.17
CA ALA A 64 -0.99 0.40 4.56
C ALA A 64 -0.05 1.45 5.19
N ARG A 65 0.90 1.99 4.42
CA ARG A 65 1.78 3.08 4.88
C ARG A 65 0.98 4.36 5.13
N GLU A 66 0.09 4.75 4.23
CA GLU A 66 -0.80 5.90 4.43
C GLU A 66 -1.67 5.76 5.68
N ASP A 67 -2.26 4.58 5.89
CA ASP A 67 -3.08 4.28 7.06
C ASP A 67 -2.25 4.38 8.35
N GLY A 68 -1.05 3.77 8.38
CA GLY A 68 -0.15 3.85 9.53
C GLY A 68 0.33 5.27 9.84
N TYR A 69 0.61 6.09 8.83
CA TYR A 69 0.94 7.50 9.05
C TYR A 69 -0.24 8.30 9.63
N ARG A 70 -1.47 8.01 9.20
CA ARG A 70 -2.68 8.62 9.78
C ARG A 70 -2.88 8.23 11.24
N GLU A 71 -2.65 6.97 11.59
CA GLU A 71 -2.72 6.51 12.98
C GLU A 71 -1.66 7.19 13.86
N LEU A 72 -0.42 7.31 13.37
CA LEU A 72 0.66 7.98 14.10
C LEU A 72 0.38 9.47 14.34
N LEU A 73 -0.22 10.17 13.36
CA LEU A 73 -0.65 11.56 13.54
C LEU A 73 -1.76 11.67 14.59
N ALA A 74 -2.77 10.79 14.52
CA ALA A 74 -3.86 10.77 15.48
C ALA A 74 -3.39 10.45 16.91
N SER A 75 -2.41 9.57 17.08
CA SER A 75 -1.82 9.27 18.39
C SER A 75 -1.02 10.45 18.93
N ARG A 76 -0.27 11.14 18.07
CA ARG A 76 0.49 12.33 18.45
C ARG A 76 -0.41 13.46 18.94
N ASP A 77 -1.48 13.75 18.21
CA ASP A 77 -2.43 14.81 18.60
C ASP A 77 -3.07 14.50 19.97
N ALA A 78 -3.38 13.23 20.25
CA ALA A 78 -3.94 12.80 21.53
C ALA A 78 -2.95 12.94 22.71
N ASP A 79 -1.67 12.61 22.49
CA ASP A 79 -0.62 12.75 23.49
C ASP A 79 -0.29 14.23 23.76
N ASP A 80 -0.21 15.05 22.71
CA ASP A 80 0.01 16.50 22.81
C ASP A 80 -1.14 17.20 23.57
N GLU A 81 -2.41 16.81 23.33
CA GLU A 81 -3.56 17.30 24.11
C GLU A 81 -3.50 16.89 25.59
N ALA A 82 -3.05 15.67 25.88
CA ALA A 82 -2.91 15.19 27.25
C ALA A 82 -1.81 15.97 27.99
N GLU A 83 -0.68 16.24 27.35
CA GLU A 83 0.39 17.06 27.92
C GLU A 83 -0.08 18.49 28.19
N ILE A 84 -0.74 19.15 27.23
CA ILE A 84 -1.29 20.51 27.41
C ILE A 84 -2.28 20.55 28.59
N ARG A 85 -3.17 19.55 28.69
CA ARG A 85 -4.13 19.46 29.80
C ARG A 85 -3.45 19.28 31.15
N THR A 86 -2.32 18.58 31.19
CA THR A 86 -1.55 18.34 32.42
C THR A 86 -0.74 19.58 32.80
N ALA A 87 -0.12 20.25 31.83
CA ALA A 87 0.59 21.51 32.02
C ALA A 87 -0.36 22.62 32.52
N ARG A 88 -1.55 22.77 31.92
CA ARG A 88 -2.57 23.73 32.39
C ARG A 88 -3.02 23.46 33.82
N ARG A 89 -3.23 22.18 34.19
CA ARG A 89 -3.59 21.82 35.58
C ARG A 89 -2.49 22.18 36.58
N ARG A 90 -1.22 21.98 36.24
CA ARG A 90 -0.09 22.38 37.08
C ARG A 90 -0.01 23.90 37.24
N GLN A 91 -0.18 24.63 36.14
CA GLN A 91 -0.18 26.09 36.16
C GLN A 91 -1.33 26.66 37.00
N MET A 92 -2.54 26.07 36.96
CA MET A 92 -3.64 26.53 37.79
C MET A 92 -3.47 26.22 39.29
N ALA A 93 -2.75 25.15 39.64
CA ALA A 93 -2.46 24.80 41.03
C ALA A 93 -1.42 25.75 41.65
N ASP A 94 -0.44 26.21 40.87
CA ASP A 94 0.61 27.15 41.30
C ASP A 94 0.09 28.56 41.60
N TRP A 95 -1.05 28.95 41.00
CA TRP A 95 -1.68 30.27 41.19
C TRP A 95 -2.77 30.28 42.28
N GLY A 96 -3.04 29.14 42.91
CA GLY A 96 -4.05 28.98 43.95
C GLY A 96 -3.52 28.99 45.39
N ASP A 97 -2.19 29.10 45.55
CA ASP A 97 -1.47 29.05 46.83
C ASP A 97 -0.91 30.44 47.28
N GLU A 98 -1.42 31.54 46.71
CA GLU A 98 -1.12 32.93 47.14
C GLU A 98 -2.33 33.62 47.79
#